data_AF-A0A3A6N6P5-F1
#
_entry.id   AF-A0A3A6N6P5-F1
#
_cell.length_a   1.000
_cell.length_b   1.000
_cell.length_c   1.000
_cell.angle_alpha   90.00
_cell.angle_beta   90.00
_cell.angle_gamma   90.00
#
_symmetry.space_group_name_H-M   'P 1'
#
loop_
_entity.id
_entity.type
_entity.pdbx_description
1 polymer ?
#
loop_
_entity_poly.entity_id
_entity_poly.type
_entity_poly.pdbx_seq_one_letter_code
_entity_poly.pdbx_strand_id
1 'polypeptide(L)' 'MKRVIPMLFILLLVLSGCGSGRRVGEQAPHFTLPSLYTGEMISSADLRGHPILLMFFSPG' A
#
# COMPACT_ATOMS: atom_id res chain seq x y z
N MET A 1 -9.98 35.06 -16.17
CA MET A 1 -10.65 33.96 -15.42
C MET A 1 -10.31 32.55 -15.95
N LYS A 2 -9.10 32.30 -16.47
CA LYS A 2 -8.73 30.99 -17.10
C LYS A 2 -7.57 30.27 -16.40
N ARG A 3 -6.95 30.91 -15.39
CA ARG A 3 -5.79 30.39 -14.64
C ARG A 3 -6.16 29.76 -13.29
N VAL A 4 -7.40 29.93 -12.84
CA VAL A 4 -7.89 29.44 -11.53
C VAL A 4 -8.27 27.95 -11.60
N ILE A 5 -8.82 27.50 -12.73
CA ILE A 5 -9.26 26.12 -12.96
C ILE A 5 -8.09 25.11 -12.93
N PRO A 6 -6.94 25.32 -13.61
CA PRO A 6 -5.84 24.37 -13.53
C PRO A 6 -5.20 24.35 -12.14
N MET A 7 -5.17 25.48 -11.44
CA MET A 7 -4.62 25.57 -10.07
C MET A 7 -5.49 24.82 -9.05
N LEU A 8 -6.82 24.89 -9.18
CA LEU A 8 -7.75 24.12 -8.34
C LEU A 8 -7.64 22.61 -8.62
N PHE A 9 -7.42 22.22 -9.88
CA PHE A 9 -7.25 20.81 -10.26
C PHE A 9 -5.94 20.22 -9.73
N ILE A 10 -4.86 21.00 -9.77
CA ILE A 10 -3.56 20.62 -9.19
C ILE A 10 -3.65 20.55 -7.67
N LEU A 11 -4.36 21.47 -7.01
CA LEU A 11 -4.58 21.44 -5.56
C LEU A 11 -5.40 20.20 -5.13
N LEU A 12 -6.40 19.79 -5.92
CA LEU A 12 -7.21 18.58 -5.66
C LEU A 12 -6.40 17.28 -5.78
N LEU A 13 -5.46 17.21 -6.74
CA LEU A 13 -4.57 16.06 -6.91
C LEU A 13 -3.60 15.89 -5.74
N VAL A 14 -3.08 16.99 -5.18
CA VAL A 14 -2.12 16.95 -4.05
C VAL A 14 -2.77 16.50 -2.73
N LEU A 15 -4.07 16.77 -2.54
CA LEU A 15 -4.83 16.35 -1.35
C LEU A 15 -5.09 14.82 -1.28
N SER A 16 -4.88 14.08 -2.37
CA SER A 16 -5.14 12.64 -2.44
C SER A 16 -3.99 11.76 -1.92
N GLY A 17 -2.85 12.37 -1.54
CA GLY A 17 -1.61 11.67 -1.17
C GLY A 17 -1.36 11.46 0.32
N CYS A 18 -2.34 11.69 1.21
CA CYS A 18 -2.13 11.55 2.65
C CYS A 18 -2.76 10.26 3.19
N GLY A 19 -2.14 9.11 2.87
CA GLY A 19 -2.44 7.86 3.56
C GLY A 19 -1.94 7.93 5.00
N SER A 20 -2.85 7.98 5.96
CA SER A 20 -2.51 7.84 7.39
C SER A 20 -1.85 6.48 7.63
N GLY A 21 -0.62 6.47 8.14
CA GLY A 21 0.05 5.24 8.56
C GLY A 21 -0.83 4.46 9.55
N ARG A 22 -0.89 3.13 9.40
CA ARG A 22 -1.67 2.27 10.28
C ARG A 22 -1.05 2.25 11.67
N ARG A 23 -1.87 2.20 12.70
CA ARG A 23 -1.38 2.14 14.09
C ARG A 23 -1.02 0.72 14.46
N VAL A 24 -0.07 0.59 15.38
CA VAL A 24 0.27 -0.71 15.99
C VAL A 24 -0.97 -1.25 16.71
N GLY A 25 -1.24 -2.55 16.55
CA GLY A 25 -2.41 -3.22 17.13
C GLY A 25 -3.65 -3.21 16.21
N GLU A 26 -3.67 -2.37 15.17
CA GLU A 26 -4.67 -2.50 14.11
C GLU A 26 -4.41 -3.78 13.29
N GLN A 27 -5.47 -4.34 12.72
CA GLN A 27 -5.34 -5.50 11.83
C GLN A 27 -4.35 -5.18 10.70
N ALA A 28 -3.46 -6.12 10.37
CA ALA A 28 -2.57 -5.95 9.23
C ALA A 28 -3.38 -5.86 7.91
N PRO A 29 -2.93 -5.07 6.92
CA PRO A 29 -3.55 -5.04 5.59
C PRO A 29 -3.56 -6.42 4.94
N HIS A 30 -4.60 -6.69 4.17
CA HIS A 30 -4.60 -7.82 3.25
C HIS A 30 -3.66 -7.56 2.08
N PHE A 31 -2.93 -8.59 1.67
CA PHE A 31 -2.10 -8.57 0.47
C PHE A 31 -2.21 -9.89 -0.27
N THR A 32 -1.94 -9.83 -1.57
CA THR A 32 -1.69 -10.99 -2.43
C THR A 32 -0.48 -10.64 -3.31
N LEU A 33 0.59 -11.41 -3.19
CA LEU A 33 1.87 -11.13 -3.86
C LEU A 33 2.45 -12.43 -4.45
N PRO A 34 3.20 -12.35 -5.55
CA PRO A 34 3.89 -13.52 -6.08
C PRO A 34 5.04 -13.93 -5.14
N SER A 35 5.19 -15.23 -4.95
CA SER A 35 6.33 -15.85 -4.28
C SER A 35 7.62 -15.56 -5.06
N LEU A 36 8.66 -15.13 -4.35
CA LEU A 36 9.99 -14.92 -4.96
C LEU A 36 10.64 -16.24 -5.41
N TYR A 37 10.23 -17.37 -4.84
CA TYR A 37 10.82 -18.69 -5.15
C TYR A 37 10.07 -19.42 -6.27
N THR A 38 8.74 -19.40 -6.23
CA THR A 38 7.89 -20.22 -7.12
C THR A 38 7.10 -19.38 -8.12
N GLY A 39 6.97 -18.07 -7.91
CA GLY A 39 6.09 -17.19 -8.69
C GLY A 39 4.58 -17.34 -8.40
N GLU A 40 4.20 -18.29 -7.55
CA GLU A 40 2.80 -18.52 -7.17
C GLU A 40 2.25 -17.35 -6.35
N MET A 41 0.98 -17.02 -6.54
CA MET A 41 0.31 -15.99 -5.76
C MET A 41 0.06 -16.47 -4.33
N ILE A 42 0.61 -15.77 -3.35
CA ILE A 42 0.38 -16.02 -1.92
C ILE A 42 -0.48 -14.91 -1.36
N SER A 43 -1.59 -15.27 -0.72
CA SER A 43 -2.43 -14.34 0.04
C SER A 43 -2.04 -14.32 1.52
N SER A 44 -2.19 -13.16 2.14
CA SER A 44 -2.15 -13.01 3.60
C SER A 44 -3.12 -13.94 4.37
N ALA A 45 -4.17 -14.43 3.71
CA ALA A 45 -5.11 -15.39 4.28
C ALA A 45 -4.49 -16.80 4.42
N ASP A 46 -3.62 -17.18 3.48
CA ASP A 46 -2.97 -18.50 3.45
C ASP A 46 -1.93 -18.65 4.56
N LEU A 47 -1.42 -17.51 5.06
CA LEU A 47 -0.40 -17.42 6.10
C LEU A 47 -0.97 -17.31 7.53
N ARG A 48 -2.29 -17.41 7.69
CA ARG A 48 -2.94 -17.35 9.01
C ARG A 48 -2.47 -18.51 9.90
N GLY A 49 -2.52 -18.29 11.23
CA GLY A 49 -2.07 -19.26 12.22
C GLY A 49 -0.55 -19.31 12.42
N HIS A 50 0.23 -18.59 11.61
CA HIS A 50 1.68 -18.49 11.72
C HIS A 50 2.11 -17.06 12.10
N PRO A 51 3.17 -16.89 12.91
CA PRO A 51 3.79 -15.58 13.10
C PRO A 51 4.44 -15.14 11.78
N ILE A 52 4.05 -13.97 11.28
CA ILE A 52 4.50 -13.44 9.99
C ILE A 52 5.20 -12.08 10.12
N LEU A 53 6.16 -11.83 9.23
CA LEU A 53 6.83 -10.55 9.06
C LEU A 53 6.72 -10.14 7.59
N LEU A 54 6.12 -8.97 7.32
CA LEU A 54 6.11 -8.38 5.98
C LEU A 54 7.21 -7.32 5.90
N MET A 55 8.20 -7.55 5.04
CA MET A 55 9.32 -6.65 4.84
C MET A 55 9.27 -6.05 3.43
N PHE A 56 9.28 -4.73 3.35
CA PHE A 56 9.47 -4.02 2.09
C PHE A 56 10.97 -3.84 1.86
N PHE A 57 11.47 -4.34 0.74
CA PHE A 57 12.88 -4.28 0.38
C PHE A 57 13.01 -3.84 -1.08
N SER A 58 13.98 -2.97 -1.35
CA SER A 58 14.38 -2.55 -2.70
C SER A 58 15.85 -2.93 -2.87
N PRO A 59 16.17 -4.01 -3.59
CA PRO A 59 17.53 -4.23 -4.05
C PRO A 59 17.85 -3.11 -5.04
N GLY A 60 18.92 -2.35 -4.78
CA GLY A 60 19.32 -1.21 -5.61
C GLY A 60 19.54 -1.56 -7.08
#